data_AF-J0NI42-F1
#
_entry.id   AF-J0NI42-F1
#
_cell.length_a   1.000
_cell.length_b   1.000
_cell.length_c   1.000
_cell.angle_alpha   90.00
_cell.angle_beta   90.00
_cell.angle_gamma   90.00
#
_symmetry.space_group_name_H-M   'P 1'
#
loop_
_entity.id
_entity.type
_entity.pdbx_description
1 polymer ?
#
loop_
_entity_poly.entity_id
_entity_poly.type
_entity_poly.pdbx_seq_one_letter_code
_entity_poly.pdbx_strand_id
1 'polypeptide(L)'
;GPPPQEPEEPTSSDAEAEGSAAPATSASAAPADYREWRPEGVYPRDVLDRAENDPEAEARVIEVARAICDVESPITRHRLIVKICRTFGLSRTARSREDRVRAILKESFAYIDEHDFVWRTYDASLLPVSYRRNALDHADSIEEIHPRELVALMADVRANSDEWRSSDDLYQKALRRLSSKKRRLGARGILPALEAALKEAEREGAEGEGAEGEGAEGEGCEGAGSADEQEAPPA
;
A
#
# COMPACT_ATOMS: atom_id res chain seq x y z
N GLY A 1 -4.94 -9.02 -62.66
CA GLY A 1 -6.20 -8.28 -62.58
C GLY A 1 -7.17 -9.05 -61.71
N PRO A 2 -7.52 -8.56 -60.52
CA PRO A 2 -8.67 -9.05 -59.76
C PRO A 2 -9.96 -8.41 -60.30
N PRO A 3 -11.10 -9.12 -60.35
CA PRO A 3 -12.41 -8.50 -60.50
C PRO A 3 -13.03 -8.17 -59.12
N PRO A 4 -14.05 -7.29 -59.09
CA PRO A 4 -14.38 -6.38 -57.98
C PRO A 4 -15.59 -6.83 -57.17
N GLN A 5 -15.66 -6.51 -55.87
CA GLN A 5 -16.92 -6.36 -55.11
C GLN A 5 -16.77 -5.32 -53.98
N GLU A 6 -17.58 -4.27 -54.05
CA GLU A 6 -18.03 -3.34 -53.00
C GLU A 6 -19.56 -3.50 -52.92
N PRO A 7 -20.30 -2.92 -51.94
CA PRO A 7 -20.11 -2.90 -50.48
C PRO A 7 -21.41 -3.30 -49.73
N GLU A 8 -21.37 -3.82 -48.51
CA GLU A 8 -22.56 -3.84 -47.62
C GLU A 8 -22.15 -3.52 -46.16
N GLU A 9 -22.54 -2.34 -45.69
CA GLU A 9 -22.78 -1.99 -44.28
C GLU A 9 -24.31 -1.95 -44.06
N PRO A 10 -24.84 -1.82 -42.83
CA PRO A 10 -24.45 -2.41 -41.54
C PRO A 10 -25.68 -3.10 -40.88
N THR A 11 -25.47 -3.98 -39.90
CA THR A 11 -26.55 -4.35 -38.96
C THR A 11 -26.04 -4.24 -37.53
N SER A 12 -26.49 -3.18 -36.85
CA SER A 12 -26.45 -3.03 -35.40
C SER A 12 -27.43 -3.97 -34.70
N SER A 13 -27.20 -4.11 -33.39
CA SER A 13 -28.04 -4.72 -32.33
C SER A 13 -27.94 -6.24 -32.21
N ASP A 14 -27.77 -6.83 -31.02
CA ASP A 14 -27.64 -6.32 -29.64
C ASP A 14 -27.26 -7.53 -28.75
N ALA A 15 -27.01 -7.25 -27.47
CA ALA A 15 -27.16 -8.15 -26.33
C ALA A 15 -26.02 -9.12 -25.97
N GLU A 16 -25.16 -8.60 -25.09
CA GLU A 16 -25.02 -9.08 -23.72
C GLU A 16 -24.75 -10.59 -23.52
N ALA A 17 -23.46 -10.89 -23.32
CA ALA A 17 -23.06 -11.96 -22.42
C ALA A 17 -22.21 -11.32 -21.32
N GLU A 18 -22.89 -10.79 -20.30
CA GLU A 18 -22.32 -10.53 -18.99
C GLU A 18 -21.69 -11.82 -18.46
N GLY A 19 -20.41 -11.99 -18.73
CA GLY A 19 -19.57 -12.95 -18.04
C GLY A 19 -19.25 -12.40 -16.66
N SER A 20 -20.15 -12.67 -15.71
CA SER A 20 -19.94 -12.73 -14.25
C SER A 20 -18.57 -12.21 -13.80
N ALA A 21 -18.48 -10.90 -13.61
CA ALA A 21 -17.42 -10.32 -12.78
C ALA A 21 -17.75 -10.72 -11.34
N ALA A 22 -17.08 -11.77 -10.85
CA ALA A 22 -16.97 -12.00 -9.41
C ALA A 22 -16.65 -10.66 -8.74
N PRO A 23 -17.20 -10.36 -7.54
CA PRO A 23 -16.83 -9.15 -6.83
C PRO A 23 -15.31 -9.15 -6.74
N ALA A 24 -14.68 -8.05 -7.16
CA ALA A 24 -13.27 -7.86 -6.95
C ALA A 24 -13.08 -7.81 -5.43
N THR A 25 -12.93 -8.99 -4.80
CA THR A 25 -12.25 -9.12 -3.51
C THR A 25 -11.02 -8.26 -3.67
N SER A 26 -10.95 -7.16 -2.91
CA SER A 26 -9.88 -6.19 -2.94
C SER A 26 -8.56 -6.93 -3.08
N ALA A 27 -8.07 -7.05 -4.31
CA ALA A 27 -6.93 -7.88 -4.61
C ALA A 27 -5.75 -7.09 -4.09
N SER A 28 -5.42 -7.33 -2.81
CA SER A 28 -4.26 -6.75 -2.16
C SER A 28 -3.10 -6.90 -3.12
N ALA A 29 -2.51 -5.78 -3.52
CA ALA A 29 -1.42 -5.79 -4.48
C ALA A 29 -0.36 -6.80 -3.99
N ALA A 30 0.11 -7.68 -4.87
CA ALA A 30 1.00 -8.75 -4.45
C ALA A 30 2.26 -8.16 -3.76
N PRO A 31 2.77 -8.80 -2.69
CA PRO A 31 3.91 -8.29 -1.96
C PRO A 31 5.16 -8.23 -2.84
N ALA A 32 5.80 -7.06 -2.85
CA ALA A 32 7.04 -6.81 -3.58
C ALA A 32 8.26 -7.04 -2.69
N ASP A 33 9.41 -7.35 -3.27
CA ASP A 33 10.67 -7.30 -2.52
C ASP A 33 11.11 -5.85 -2.28
N TYR A 34 11.69 -5.60 -1.11
CA TYR A 34 12.31 -4.31 -0.83
C TYR A 34 13.43 -4.04 -1.85
N ARG A 35 13.37 -2.87 -2.48
CA ARG A 35 14.36 -2.39 -3.43
C ARG A 35 15.08 -1.19 -2.84
N GLU A 36 16.39 -1.32 -2.67
CA GLU A 36 17.23 -0.20 -2.24
C GLU A 36 17.56 0.71 -3.43
N TRP A 37 17.27 2.00 -3.31
CA TRP A 37 17.74 3.02 -4.22
C TRP A 37 19.26 3.13 -4.16
N ARG A 38 19.89 3.23 -5.34
CA ARG A 38 21.31 3.42 -5.53
C ARG A 38 21.56 4.71 -6.31
N PRO A 39 22.54 5.53 -5.92
CA PRO A 39 22.87 6.75 -6.65
C PRO A 39 23.42 6.45 -8.04
N GLU A 40 22.97 7.21 -9.02
CA GLU A 40 23.47 7.17 -10.39
C GLU A 40 24.48 8.31 -10.59
N GLY A 41 25.77 7.97 -10.53
CA GLY A 41 26.86 8.92 -10.75
C GLY A 41 27.46 9.52 -9.47
N VAL A 42 28.20 10.63 -9.65
CA VAL A 42 28.96 11.29 -8.58
C VAL A 42 28.17 12.47 -8.03
N TYR A 43 28.05 12.51 -6.71
CA TYR A 43 27.35 13.58 -5.98
C TYR A 43 28.35 14.32 -5.08
N PRO A 44 28.90 15.46 -5.54
CA PRO A 44 29.88 16.22 -4.79
C PRO A 44 29.29 16.80 -3.50
N ARG A 45 30.06 16.72 -2.41
CA ARG A 45 29.63 17.22 -1.10
C ARG A 45 29.30 18.71 -1.08
N ASP A 46 30.00 19.52 -1.87
CA ASP A 46 29.82 20.97 -1.90
C ASP A 46 28.41 21.36 -2.37
N VAL A 47 27.72 20.50 -3.13
CA VAL A 47 26.33 20.72 -3.53
C VAL A 47 25.44 20.88 -2.30
N LEU A 48 25.60 20.00 -1.30
CA LEU A 48 24.81 20.07 -0.07
C LEU A 48 25.16 21.29 0.79
N ASP A 49 26.42 21.77 0.72
CA ASP A 49 26.85 22.97 1.43
C ASP A 49 26.34 24.26 0.75
N ARG A 50 26.19 24.26 -0.58
CA ARG A 50 25.67 25.39 -1.38
C ARG A 50 24.14 25.47 -1.42
N ALA A 51 23.44 24.35 -1.28
CA ALA A 51 21.99 24.23 -1.49
C ALA A 51 21.11 25.19 -0.67
N GLU A 52 21.62 25.81 0.40
CA GLU A 52 20.87 26.84 1.15
C GLU A 52 20.79 28.20 0.43
N ASN A 53 21.79 28.51 -0.41
CA ASN A 53 21.93 29.83 -1.05
C ASN A 53 21.98 29.74 -2.58
N ASP A 54 21.96 28.53 -3.13
CA ASP A 54 22.13 28.25 -4.55
C ASP A 54 20.94 27.41 -5.05
N PRO A 55 20.02 27.99 -5.84
CA PRO A 55 18.86 27.28 -6.36
C PRO A 55 19.21 26.06 -7.23
N GLU A 56 20.35 26.07 -7.92
CA GLU A 56 20.77 24.93 -8.74
C GLU A 56 21.19 23.75 -7.85
N ALA A 57 21.93 24.04 -6.78
CA ALA A 57 22.30 23.05 -5.77
C ALA A 57 21.08 22.55 -4.99
N GLU A 58 20.13 23.44 -4.65
CA GLU A 58 18.83 23.07 -4.05
C GLU A 58 18.08 22.08 -4.95
N ALA A 59 17.93 22.41 -6.24
CA ALA A 59 17.23 21.58 -7.22
C ALA A 59 17.86 20.19 -7.33
N ARG A 60 19.20 20.10 -7.29
CA ARG A 60 19.91 18.81 -7.32
C ARG A 60 19.65 17.95 -6.08
N VAL A 61 19.56 18.55 -4.90
CA VAL A 61 19.20 17.82 -3.67
C VAL A 61 17.76 17.33 -3.75
N ILE A 62 16.84 18.14 -4.26
CA ILE A 62 15.43 17.77 -4.45
C ILE A 62 15.28 16.64 -5.49
N GLU A 63 16.04 16.68 -6.58
CA GLU A 63 16.08 15.63 -7.60
C GLU A 63 16.48 14.27 -6.99
N VAL A 64 17.54 14.25 -6.17
CA VAL A 64 17.97 13.04 -5.46
C VAL A 64 16.90 12.57 -4.48
N ALA A 65 16.27 13.48 -3.74
CA ALA A 65 15.21 13.14 -2.81
C ALA A 65 14.02 12.48 -3.52
N ARG A 66 13.60 13.03 -4.66
CA ARG A 66 12.54 12.45 -5.51
C ARG A 66 12.93 11.08 -6.03
N ALA A 67 14.14 10.93 -6.56
CA ALA A 67 14.63 9.64 -7.05
C ALA A 67 14.65 8.55 -5.96
N ILE A 68 14.99 8.91 -4.72
CA ILE A 68 14.87 7.98 -3.58
C ILE A 68 13.39 7.65 -3.30
N CYS A 69 12.52 8.65 -3.23
CA CYS A 69 11.08 8.45 -2.98
C CYS A 69 10.41 7.59 -4.05
N ASP A 70 10.76 7.73 -5.32
CA ASP A 70 10.20 6.94 -6.41
C ASP A 70 10.43 5.44 -6.25
N VAL A 71 11.53 5.05 -5.58
CA VAL A 71 11.89 3.65 -5.36
C VAL A 71 11.48 3.17 -3.96
N GLU A 72 11.61 4.02 -2.95
CA GLU A 72 11.52 3.60 -1.54
C GLU A 72 10.33 4.15 -0.79
N SER A 73 9.48 4.98 -1.40
CA SER A 73 8.25 5.41 -0.72
C SER A 73 7.33 4.21 -0.42
N PRO A 74 6.68 4.18 0.76
CA PRO A 74 6.85 5.12 1.86
C PRO A 74 8.18 4.93 2.60
N ILE A 75 8.87 6.03 2.93
CA ILE A 75 10.16 6.04 3.65
C ILE A 75 10.12 7.09 4.77
N THR A 76 10.64 6.78 5.96
CA THR A 76 10.69 7.79 7.03
C THR A 76 11.51 9.00 6.61
N ARG A 77 11.10 10.19 7.04
CA ARG A 77 11.80 11.44 6.74
C ARG A 77 13.25 11.41 7.21
N HIS A 78 13.51 10.85 8.40
CA HIS A 78 14.87 10.69 8.92
C HIS A 78 15.73 9.82 8.00
N ARG A 79 15.24 8.64 7.59
CA ARG A 79 15.98 7.72 6.72
C ARG A 79 16.26 8.34 5.35
N LEU A 80 15.29 9.05 4.77
CA LEU A 80 15.48 9.81 3.54
C LEU A 80 16.63 10.82 3.68
N ILE A 81 16.62 11.64 4.73
CA ILE A 81 17.65 12.66 4.99
C ILE A 81 19.04 12.01 5.15
N VAL A 82 19.12 10.91 5.90
CA VAL A 82 20.37 10.17 6.09
C VAL A 82 20.89 9.62 4.77
N LYS A 83 20.01 9.07 3.92
CA LYS A 83 20.38 8.58 2.59
C LYS A 83 20.88 9.71 1.70
N ILE A 84 20.20 10.85 1.65
CA ILE A 84 20.65 12.04 0.92
C ILE A 84 22.05 12.44 1.37
N CYS A 85 22.29 12.57 2.68
CA CYS A 85 23.60 12.94 3.22
C CYS A 85 24.70 11.95 2.80
N ARG A 86 24.41 10.64 2.89
CA ARG A 86 25.34 9.59 2.46
C ARG A 86 25.63 9.65 0.96
N THR A 87 24.63 9.93 0.13
CA THR A 87 24.78 10.11 -1.31
C THR A 87 25.77 11.23 -1.63
N PHE A 88 25.68 12.37 -0.94
CA PHE A 88 26.60 13.50 -1.09
C PHE A 88 27.94 13.32 -0.33
N GLY A 89 28.32 12.09 0.01
CA GLY A 89 29.63 11.76 0.57
C GLY A 89 29.82 12.11 2.06
N LEU A 90 28.73 12.31 2.81
CA LEU A 90 28.82 12.47 4.27
C LEU A 90 28.83 11.11 4.97
N SER A 91 29.89 10.85 5.73
CA SER A 91 30.06 9.62 6.51
C SER A 91 29.27 9.61 7.83
N ARG A 92 29.04 10.79 8.42
CA ARG A 92 28.19 10.99 9.59
C ARG A 92 27.25 12.16 9.37
N THR A 93 25.97 11.92 9.64
CA THR A 93 24.93 12.94 9.60
C THR A 93 24.76 13.48 11.02
N ALA A 94 25.25 14.70 11.27
CA ALA A 94 24.99 15.39 12.53
C ALA A 94 23.55 15.94 12.52
N ARG A 95 22.91 16.06 13.68
CA ARG A 95 21.54 16.60 13.80
C ARG A 95 21.37 17.95 13.11
N SER A 96 22.33 18.86 13.29
CA SER A 96 22.33 20.16 12.61
C SER A 96 22.35 20.04 11.09
N ARG A 97 22.99 19.00 10.54
CA ARG A 97 22.97 18.74 9.09
C ARG A 97 21.61 18.18 8.66
N GLU A 98 21.00 17.31 9.46
CA GLU A 98 19.64 16.83 9.19
C GLU A 98 18.64 17.98 9.14
N ASP A 99 18.74 18.92 10.09
CA ASP A 99 17.90 20.12 10.13
C ASP A 99 18.11 21.01 8.90
N ARG A 100 19.36 21.16 8.43
CA ARG A 100 19.67 21.90 7.19
C ARG A 100 19.06 21.23 5.95
N VAL A 101 19.24 19.91 5.80
CA VAL A 101 18.63 19.16 4.68
C VAL A 101 17.11 19.21 4.75
N ARG A 102 16.55 19.12 5.96
CA ARG A 102 15.11 19.28 6.21
C ARG A 102 14.60 20.64 5.75
N ALA A 103 15.37 21.72 5.99
CA ALA A 103 15.04 23.06 5.53
C ALA A 103 15.15 23.21 4.00
N ILE A 104 16.17 22.60 3.38
CA ILE A 104 16.38 22.60 1.92
C ILE A 104 15.22 21.92 1.20
N LEU A 105 14.78 20.75 1.68
CA LEU A 105 13.71 19.99 1.05
C LEU A 105 12.35 20.74 1.07
N LYS A 106 12.18 21.69 2.00
CA LYS A 106 10.93 22.44 2.23
C LYS A 106 9.73 21.48 2.39
N GLU A 107 8.52 22.02 2.46
CA GLU A 107 7.29 21.20 2.56
C GLU A 107 6.79 20.71 1.17
N SER A 108 7.39 21.18 0.08
CA SER A 108 6.80 21.05 -1.26
C SER A 108 7.41 19.93 -2.13
N PHE A 109 8.45 19.23 -1.68
CA PHE A 109 9.12 18.24 -2.54
C PHE A 109 8.36 16.90 -2.64
N ALA A 110 7.58 16.55 -1.61
CA ALA A 110 6.88 15.29 -1.45
C ALA A 110 5.73 15.41 -0.43
N TYR A 111 4.80 14.46 -0.42
CA TYR A 111 3.75 14.40 0.59
C TYR A 111 4.30 13.72 1.86
N ILE A 112 4.05 14.31 3.03
CA ILE A 112 4.43 13.76 4.33
C ILE A 112 3.14 13.48 5.09
N ASP A 113 2.99 12.25 5.58
CA ASP A 113 1.82 11.82 6.33
C ASP A 113 1.93 12.09 7.85
N GLU A 114 0.89 11.70 8.59
CA GLU A 114 0.80 11.80 10.04
C GLU A 114 1.85 10.97 10.80
N HIS A 115 2.52 10.05 10.13
CA HIS A 115 3.54 9.17 10.70
C HIS A 115 4.98 9.63 10.40
N ASP A 116 5.17 10.82 9.80
CA ASP A 116 6.47 11.35 9.34
C ASP A 116 7.10 10.48 8.24
N PHE A 117 6.27 9.77 7.46
CA PHE A 117 6.70 9.07 6.25
C PHE A 117 6.48 9.93 5.01
N VAL A 118 7.45 9.84 4.11
CA VAL A 118 7.49 10.56 2.86
C VAL A 118 6.98 9.65 1.74
N TRP A 119 5.93 10.11 1.08
CA TRP A 119 5.32 9.49 -0.10
C TRP A 119 5.77 10.21 -1.37
N ARG A 120 5.97 9.46 -2.46
CA ARG A 120 6.32 10.05 -3.76
C ARG A 120 5.32 11.13 -4.22
N THR A 121 4.04 10.94 -3.90
CA THR A 121 2.91 11.82 -4.24
C THR A 121 1.77 11.61 -3.24
N TYR A 122 0.88 12.59 -3.10
CA TYR A 122 -0.35 12.44 -2.32
C TYR A 122 -1.25 11.32 -2.85
N ASP A 123 -1.44 11.21 -4.17
CA ASP A 123 -2.29 10.14 -4.73
C ASP A 123 -1.78 8.74 -4.37
N ALA A 124 -0.45 8.56 -4.34
CA ALA A 124 0.16 7.30 -3.91
C ALA A 124 -0.12 6.96 -2.44
N SER A 125 -0.29 7.96 -1.56
CA SER A 125 -0.67 7.71 -0.17
C SER A 125 -2.12 7.31 -0.02
N LEU A 126 -2.98 7.59 -0.99
CA LEU A 126 -4.40 7.21 -0.95
C LEU A 126 -4.65 5.77 -1.45
N LEU A 127 -3.72 5.21 -2.22
CA LEU A 127 -3.86 3.84 -2.75
C LEU A 127 -3.72 2.79 -1.64
N PRO A 128 -4.35 1.61 -1.79
CA PRO A 128 -4.06 0.45 -0.96
C PRO A 128 -2.57 0.11 -0.98
N VAL A 129 -2.02 -0.14 0.20
CA VAL A 129 -0.59 -0.37 0.39
C VAL A 129 -0.36 -1.86 0.60
N SER A 130 0.48 -2.46 -0.24
CA SER A 130 1.06 -3.77 0.06
C SER A 130 2.31 -3.61 0.93
N TYR A 131 2.79 -4.71 1.51
CA TYR A 131 4.04 -4.74 2.26
C TYR A 131 5.25 -5.10 1.39
N ARG A 132 6.44 -4.64 1.81
CA ARG A 132 7.74 -5.01 1.20
C ARG A 132 8.41 -6.15 1.95
N ARG A 133 8.70 -7.25 1.26
CA ARG A 133 9.48 -8.38 1.81
C ARG A 133 10.93 -7.96 2.06
N ASN A 134 11.55 -8.54 3.09
CA ASN A 134 12.93 -8.28 3.48
C ASN A 134 13.24 -6.81 3.85
N ALA A 135 12.23 -5.94 4.03
CA ALA A 135 12.45 -4.52 4.35
C ALA A 135 13.29 -4.32 5.62
N LEU A 136 13.14 -5.18 6.62
CA LEU A 136 13.90 -5.09 7.87
C LEU A 136 15.38 -5.48 7.71
N ASP A 137 15.78 -6.05 6.57
CA ASP A 137 17.20 -6.27 6.23
C ASP A 137 17.94 -5.00 5.83
N HIS A 138 17.19 -3.96 5.45
CA HIS A 138 17.68 -2.66 4.99
C HIS A 138 17.25 -1.49 5.89
N ALA A 139 16.30 -1.73 6.79
CA ALA A 139 15.90 -0.80 7.83
C ALA A 139 16.70 -1.02 9.13
N ASP A 140 16.99 0.07 9.83
CA ASP A 140 17.67 0.03 11.13
C ASP A 140 16.72 -0.41 12.27
N SER A 141 15.41 -0.16 12.10
CA SER A 141 14.36 -0.57 13.03
C SER A 141 13.04 -0.85 12.31
N ILE A 142 12.09 -1.48 13.04
CA ILE A 142 10.73 -1.71 12.52
C ILE A 142 9.95 -0.40 12.31
N GLU A 143 10.32 0.66 13.03
CA GLU A 143 9.70 1.99 12.95
C GLU A 143 9.97 2.67 11.61
N GLU A 144 10.93 2.15 10.82
CA GLU A 144 11.18 2.62 9.46
C GLU A 144 10.28 1.94 8.40
N ILE A 145 9.41 1.02 8.80
CA ILE A 145 8.40 0.39 7.95
C ILE A 145 7.05 1.03 8.26
N HIS A 146 6.32 1.44 7.22
CA HIS A 146 5.09 2.19 7.40
C HIS A 146 4.02 1.35 8.11
N PRO A 147 3.23 1.90 9.07
CA PRO A 147 2.20 1.15 9.78
C PRO A 147 1.22 0.40 8.86
N ARG A 148 0.73 1.04 7.79
CA ARG A 148 -0.12 0.41 6.77
C ARG A 148 0.53 -0.77 6.05
N GLU A 149 1.86 -0.76 5.85
CA GLU A 149 2.57 -1.95 5.32
C GLU A 149 2.54 -3.08 6.35
N LEU A 150 2.67 -2.78 7.64
CA LEU A 150 2.61 -3.79 8.70
C LEU A 150 1.20 -4.38 8.83
N VAL A 151 0.14 -3.56 8.68
CA VAL A 151 -1.26 -4.02 8.66
C VAL A 151 -1.48 -4.97 7.48
N ALA A 152 -1.08 -4.55 6.27
CA ALA A 152 -1.19 -5.39 5.07
C ALA A 152 -0.43 -6.71 5.21
N LEU A 153 0.75 -6.69 5.84
CA LEU A 153 1.51 -7.90 6.17
C LEU A 153 0.72 -8.82 7.12
N MET A 154 0.14 -8.29 8.19
CA MET A 154 -0.59 -9.12 9.16
C MET A 154 -1.88 -9.69 8.55
N ALA A 155 -2.57 -8.93 7.71
CA ALA A 155 -3.71 -9.41 6.94
C ALA A 155 -3.32 -10.58 6.03
N ASP A 156 -2.24 -10.43 5.24
CA ASP A 156 -1.71 -11.48 4.36
C ASP A 156 -1.27 -12.73 5.13
N VAL A 157 -0.56 -12.56 6.25
CA VAL A 157 -0.12 -13.69 7.07
C VAL A 157 -1.29 -14.45 7.69
N ARG A 158 -2.36 -13.75 8.11
CA ARG A 158 -3.58 -14.39 8.62
C ARG A 158 -4.31 -15.16 7.52
N ALA A 159 -4.51 -14.54 6.36
CA ALA A 159 -5.23 -15.14 5.24
C ALA A 159 -4.52 -16.38 4.67
N ASN A 160 -3.19 -16.41 4.73
CA ASN A 160 -2.37 -17.51 4.18
C ASN A 160 -1.77 -18.43 5.26
N SER A 161 -2.32 -18.43 6.47
CA SER A 161 -1.93 -19.35 7.53
C SER A 161 -3.10 -20.25 7.91
N ASP A 162 -3.18 -21.45 7.36
CA ASP A 162 -4.28 -22.37 7.69
C ASP A 162 -4.18 -22.97 9.10
N GLU A 163 -2.99 -22.93 9.72
CA GLU A 163 -2.69 -23.68 10.97
C GLU A 163 -2.12 -22.82 12.11
N TRP A 164 -2.31 -21.49 12.11
CA TRP A 164 -1.79 -20.69 13.22
C TRP A 164 -2.52 -21.00 14.54
N ARG A 165 -1.75 -21.24 15.60
CA ARG A 165 -2.26 -21.68 16.92
C ARG A 165 -2.34 -20.55 17.94
N SER A 166 -1.71 -19.41 17.64
CA SER A 166 -1.64 -18.24 18.51
C SER A 166 -1.16 -17.01 17.74
N SER A 167 -1.36 -15.83 18.31
CA SER A 167 -0.81 -14.58 17.76
C SER A 167 0.72 -14.59 17.67
N ASP A 168 1.41 -15.30 18.57
CA ASP A 168 2.88 -15.43 18.52
C ASP A 168 3.34 -16.15 17.25
N ASP A 169 2.62 -17.19 16.79
CA ASP A 169 2.92 -17.86 15.52
C ASP A 169 2.77 -16.90 14.32
N LEU A 170 1.73 -16.05 14.34
CA LEU A 170 1.55 -15.00 13.33
C LEU A 170 2.71 -14.00 13.35
N TYR A 171 3.15 -13.55 14.53
CA TYR A 171 4.29 -12.62 14.65
C TYR A 171 5.59 -13.24 14.13
N GLN A 172 5.84 -14.53 14.43
CA GLN A 172 7.01 -15.24 13.91
C GLN A 172 6.96 -15.37 12.39
N LYS A 173 5.80 -15.66 11.81
CA LYS A 173 5.60 -15.74 10.35
C LYS A 173 5.79 -14.38 9.69
N ALA A 174 5.20 -13.32 10.24
CA ALA A 174 5.37 -11.95 9.77
C ALA A 174 6.86 -11.54 9.78
N LEU A 175 7.58 -11.86 10.85
CA LEU A 175 9.00 -11.54 10.96
C LEU A 175 9.85 -12.24 9.89
N ARG A 176 9.51 -13.48 9.50
CA ARG A 176 10.18 -14.19 8.38
C ARG A 176 9.92 -13.57 7.02
N ARG A 177 8.80 -12.85 6.84
CA ARG A 177 8.52 -12.09 5.61
C ARG A 177 9.29 -10.78 5.58
N LEU A 178 9.45 -10.13 6.74
CA LEU A 178 10.15 -8.85 6.88
C LEU A 178 11.67 -8.97 6.85
N SER A 179 12.23 -10.14 7.17
CA SER A 179 13.68 -10.33 7.24
C SER A 179 14.07 -11.75 6.88
N SER A 180 15.06 -11.88 6.00
CA SER A 180 15.76 -13.14 5.74
C SER A 180 16.70 -13.54 6.90
N LYS A 181 17.05 -12.57 7.77
CA LYS A 181 17.91 -12.78 8.93
C LYS A 181 17.09 -13.27 10.13
N LYS A 182 17.73 -14.08 10.99
CA LYS A 182 17.10 -14.58 12.23
C LYS A 182 16.97 -13.45 13.26
N ARG A 183 15.85 -12.72 13.22
CA ARG A 183 15.53 -11.67 14.21
C ARG A 183 14.72 -12.24 15.37
N ARG A 184 14.65 -11.49 16.46
CA ARG A 184 13.89 -11.84 17.67
C ARG A 184 12.72 -10.88 17.83
N LEU A 185 11.54 -11.37 18.20
CA LEU A 185 10.37 -10.53 18.50
C LEU A 185 10.63 -9.53 19.62
N GLY A 186 11.47 -9.91 20.60
CA GLY A 186 11.89 -9.01 21.68
C GLY A 186 12.91 -7.93 21.26
N ALA A 187 13.30 -7.85 19.98
CA ALA A 187 14.07 -6.71 19.50
C ALA A 187 13.20 -5.45 19.53
N ARG A 188 13.85 -4.31 19.77
CA ARG A 188 13.18 -3.03 20.04
C ARG A 188 12.06 -2.73 19.03
N GLY A 189 10.87 -2.48 19.56
CA GLY A 189 9.70 -2.05 18.78
C GLY A 189 8.99 -3.15 17.98
N ILE A 190 9.58 -4.33 17.75
CA ILE A 190 9.01 -5.34 16.84
C ILE A 190 7.67 -5.86 17.36
N LEU A 191 7.64 -6.42 18.56
CA LEU A 191 6.40 -6.96 19.14
C LEU A 191 5.26 -5.93 19.20
N PRO A 192 5.44 -4.71 19.77
CA PRO A 192 4.34 -3.74 19.84
C PRO A 192 3.87 -3.28 18.46
N ALA A 193 4.77 -3.15 17.47
CA ALA A 193 4.38 -2.78 16.11
C ALA A 193 3.54 -3.88 15.42
N LEU A 194 3.95 -5.15 15.57
CA LEU A 194 3.20 -6.29 15.01
C LEU A 194 1.86 -6.53 15.72
N GLU A 195 1.81 -6.32 17.04
CA GLU A 195 0.55 -6.41 17.80
C GLU A 195 -0.45 -5.32 17.38
N ALA A 196 0.01 -4.08 17.23
CA ALA A 196 -0.83 -2.98 16.75
C ALA A 196 -1.35 -3.26 15.33
N ALA A 197 -0.46 -3.72 14.44
CA ALA A 197 -0.83 -4.08 13.08
C ALA A 197 -1.83 -5.25 13.01
N LEU A 198 -1.70 -6.24 13.91
CA LEU A 198 -2.65 -7.36 13.99
C LEU A 198 -4.05 -6.89 14.38
N LYS A 199 -4.16 -6.09 15.44
CA LYS A 199 -5.45 -5.56 15.92
C LYS A 199 -6.14 -4.75 14.83
N GLU A 200 -5.38 -3.96 14.09
CA GLU A 200 -5.92 -3.16 13.00
C GLU A 200 -6.36 -4.03 11.81
N ALA A 201 -5.56 -5.03 11.42
CA ALA A 201 -5.94 -5.98 10.37
C ALA A 201 -7.18 -6.82 10.75
N GLU A 202 -7.40 -7.09 12.04
CA GLU A 202 -8.61 -7.74 12.54
C GLU A 202 -9.84 -6.82 12.42
N ARG A 203 -9.67 -5.53 12.73
CA ARG A 203 -10.71 -4.51 12.59
C ARG A 203 -11.15 -4.35 11.12
N GLU A 204 -10.19 -4.18 10.21
CA GLU A 204 -10.47 -4.03 8.77
C GLU A 204 -11.14 -5.29 8.17
N GLY A 205 -10.77 -6.49 8.63
CA GLY A 205 -11.39 -7.73 8.20
C GLY A 205 -12.86 -7.88 8.64
N ALA A 206 -13.17 -7.48 9.88
CA ALA A 206 -14.55 -7.52 10.40
C ALA A 206 -15.48 -6.53 9.68
N GLU A 207 -14.96 -5.36 9.28
CA GLU A 207 -15.73 -4.35 8.53
C GLU A 207 -16.06 -4.82 7.10
N GLY A 208 -15.19 -5.62 6.48
CA GLY A 208 -15.44 -6.23 5.17
C GLY A 208 -16.51 -7.33 5.18
N GLU A 209 -16.51 -8.19 6.21
CA GLU A 209 -17.50 -9.27 6.36
C GLU A 209 -18.89 -8.75 6.76
N GLY A 210 -18.97 -7.62 7.48
CA GLY A 210 -20.24 -6.99 7.87
C GLY A 210 -20.99 -6.30 6.72
N ALA A 211 -20.28 -5.85 5.67
CA ALA A 211 -20.88 -5.16 4.53
C ALA A 211 -21.51 -6.14 3.50
N GLU A 212 -21.12 -7.41 3.50
CA GLU A 212 -21.67 -8.44 2.61
C GLU A 212 -22.95 -9.10 3.17
N GLY A 213 -23.33 -8.84 4.42
CA GLY A 213 -24.46 -9.45 5.11
C GLY A 213 -25.79 -8.69 5.08
N GLU A 214 -25.83 -7.46 4.54
CA GLU A 214 -26.99 -6.56 4.63
C GLU A 214 -27.57 -6.26 3.24
N GLY A 215 -28.05 -7.30 2.54
CA GLY A 215 -28.53 -7.15 1.15
C GLY A 215 -29.53 -8.20 0.65
N ALA A 216 -30.20 -8.95 1.53
CA ALA A 216 -31.11 -10.01 1.08
C ALA A 216 -32.39 -10.16 1.92
N GLU A 217 -33.05 -9.08 2.34
CA GLU A 217 -34.45 -9.16 2.77
C GLU A 217 -35.22 -7.91 2.31
N GLY A 218 -35.82 -7.99 1.13
CA GLY A 218 -36.56 -6.87 0.58
C GLY A 218 -37.19 -7.15 -0.78
N GLU A 219 -38.00 -8.20 -0.90
CA GLU A 219 -38.96 -8.29 -2.01
C GLU A 219 -40.36 -8.55 -1.47
N GLY A 220 -41.08 -7.44 -1.27
CA GLY A 220 -42.53 -7.42 -1.23
C GLY A 220 -43.07 -7.04 -2.61
N CYS A 221 -44.01 -7.84 -3.12
CA CYS A 221 -45.04 -7.47 -4.09
C CYS A 221 -46.19 -8.49 -3.94
N GLU A 222 -47.28 -8.12 -3.27
CA GLU A 222 -48.51 -7.58 -3.85
C GLU A 222 -49.40 -8.62 -4.58
N GLY A 223 -50.44 -9.07 -3.86
CA GLY A 223 -51.86 -9.13 -4.23
C GLY A 223 -52.34 -9.72 -5.58
N ALA A 224 -53.25 -10.71 -5.51
CA ALA A 224 -54.66 -10.61 -5.94
C ALA A 224 -55.32 -11.98 -6.22
N GLY A 225 -56.65 -12.08 -5.99
CA GLY A 225 -57.55 -13.06 -6.62
C GLY A 225 -58.13 -14.12 -5.68
N SER A 226 -59.26 -13.87 -5.01
CA SER A 226 -60.64 -14.13 -5.47
C SER A 226 -61.24 -15.41 -4.86
N ALA A 227 -62.32 -15.20 -4.12
CA ALA A 227 -63.28 -16.21 -3.69
C ALA A 227 -64.01 -16.83 -4.90
N ASP A 228 -64.31 -18.13 -4.83
CA ASP A 228 -65.66 -18.72 -4.86
C ASP A 228 -65.48 -20.25 -4.96
N GLU A 229 -65.81 -21.01 -3.92
CA GLU A 229 -65.99 -22.46 -4.05
C GLU A 229 -67.39 -22.82 -3.53
N GLN A 230 -68.26 -23.12 -4.49
CA GLN A 230 -69.59 -23.66 -4.30
C GLN A 230 -69.50 -25.13 -3.90
N GLU A 231 -70.22 -25.55 -2.84
CA GLU A 231 -70.57 -26.96 -2.66
C GLU A 231 -72.05 -27.12 -2.25
N ALA A 232 -72.83 -27.44 -3.29
CA ALA A 232 -73.98 -28.36 -3.41
C ALA A 232 -75.20 -28.36 -2.43
N PRO A 233 -76.46 -28.36 -2.97
CA PRO A 233 -77.68 -28.91 -2.36
C PRO A 233 -77.83 -30.43 -2.71
N PRO A 234 -78.77 -31.28 -2.19
CA PRO A 234 -80.23 -31.09 -2.05
C PRO A 234 -80.84 -31.80 -0.79
N ALA A 235 -82.14 -31.94 -0.48
CA ALA A 235 -83.44 -31.71 -1.11
C ALA A 235 -84.48 -31.36 -0.02
#